data_AF-Q64BW5-F1
#
_entry.id   AF-Q64BW5-F1
#
_cell.length_a   1.000
_cell.length_b   1.000
_cell.length_c   1.000
_cell.angle_alpha   90.00
_cell.angle_beta   90.00
_cell.angle_gamma   90.00
#
_symmetry.space_group_name_H-M   'P 1'
#
loop_
_entity.id
_entity.type
_entity.pdbx_description
1 polymer ?
#
loop_
_entity_poly.entity_id
_entity_poly.type
_entity_poly.pdbx_seq_one_letter_code
_entity_poly.pdbx_strand_id
1 'polypeptide(L)'
;MDTKKVTLEGIVSGEALDFAYRKKNVKYVYKRVVKQDLQPFFDEGWEKTGYRSKKFFRLRKLKDVGPGFEDEVWCIFKRMGFNEMNKDNNFVIPRHGTNLTKQMVCV
;
A
#
# COMPACT_ATOMS: atom_id res chain seq x y z
N MET A 1 22.97 -15.70 29.35
CA MET A 1 22.70 -14.49 28.54
C MET A 1 21.28 -14.60 28.05
N ASP A 2 20.34 -13.96 28.74
CA ASP A 2 18.92 -14.01 28.40
C ASP A 2 18.68 -13.26 27.09
N THR A 3 18.41 -13.99 26.02
CA THR A 3 17.97 -13.43 24.75
C THR A 3 16.57 -12.86 24.97
N LYS A 4 16.49 -11.56 25.28
CA LYS A 4 15.21 -10.83 25.27
C LYS A 4 14.63 -10.91 23.86
N LYS A 5 13.66 -11.80 23.66
CA LYS A 5 12.88 -11.86 22.42
C LYS A 5 11.94 -10.66 22.42
N VAL A 6 12.11 -9.78 21.44
CA VAL A 6 11.18 -8.68 21.17
C VAL A 6 10.31 -9.11 20.01
N THR A 7 9.00 -9.24 20.25
CA THR A 7 8.02 -9.49 19.19
C THR A 7 7.64 -8.15 18.56
N LEU A 8 7.90 -7.99 17.27
CA LEU A 8 7.51 -6.80 16.52
C LEU A 8 6.09 -7.01 15.95
N GLU A 9 5.11 -6.35 16.56
CA GLU A 9 3.72 -6.39 16.07
C GLU A 9 3.59 -5.63 14.74
N GLY A 10 3.11 -6.30 13.69
CA GLY A 10 2.92 -5.69 12.37
C GLY A 10 3.91 -6.14 11.29
N ILE A 11 4.73 -7.15 11.55
CA ILE A 11 5.45 -7.90 10.51
C ILE A 11 4.54 -8.99 9.93
N VAL A 12 4.58 -9.17 8.61
CA VAL A 12 3.88 -10.22 7.87
C VAL A 12 4.85 -11.13 7.14
N SER A 13 4.48 -12.40 7.03
CA SER A 13 5.22 -13.44 6.32
C SER A 13 4.26 -14.40 5.60
N GLY A 14 4.79 -15.25 4.72
CA GLY A 14 4.02 -16.27 4.00
C GLY A 14 2.85 -15.71 3.19
N GLU A 15 1.67 -16.29 3.32
CA GLU A 15 0.47 -15.90 2.57
C GLU A 15 0.06 -14.43 2.82
N ALA A 16 0.23 -13.96 4.06
CA ALA A 16 -0.07 -12.57 4.42
C ALA A 16 0.85 -11.58 3.68
N LEU A 17 2.11 -11.95 3.46
CA LEU A 17 3.07 -11.17 2.68
C LEU A 17 2.69 -11.14 1.19
N ASP A 18 2.27 -12.28 0.62
CA ASP A 18 1.83 -12.34 -0.78
C ASP A 18 0.54 -11.53 -1.01
N PHE A 19 -0.38 -11.54 -0.05
CA PHE A 19 -1.56 -10.68 -0.10
C PHE A 19 -1.19 -9.19 -0.06
N ALA A 20 -0.29 -8.80 0.84
CA ALA A 20 0.22 -7.43 0.91
C ALA A 20 0.93 -7.02 -0.40
N TYR A 21 1.76 -7.90 -0.96
CA TYR A 21 2.41 -7.69 -2.26
C TYR A 21 1.41 -7.43 -3.38
N ARG A 22 0.39 -8.27 -3.51
CA ARG A 22 -0.66 -8.09 -4.54
C ARG A 22 -1.36 -6.74 -4.40
N LYS A 23 -1.63 -6.28 -3.18
CA LYS A 23 -2.27 -4.98 -2.92
C LYS A 23 -1.34 -3.80 -3.25
N LYS A 24 -0.07 -3.88 -2.84
CA LYS A 24 0.93 -2.80 -3.02
C LYS A 24 1.37 -2.67 -4.48
N ASN A 25 1.52 -3.79 -5.19
CA ASN A 25 1.95 -3.83 -6.59
C ASN A 25 0.93 -3.23 -7.60
N VAL A 26 -0.29 -2.91 -7.16
CA VAL A 26 -1.27 -2.21 -8.00
C VAL A 26 -0.94 -0.72 -8.05
N LYS A 27 -0.64 -0.19 -9.24
CA LYS A 27 -0.29 1.23 -9.45
C LYS A 27 -1.46 2.22 -9.33
N TYR A 28 -2.69 1.73 -9.48
CA TYR A 28 -3.88 2.55 -9.56
C TYR A 28 -4.81 2.34 -8.37
N VAL A 29 -5.40 3.43 -7.87
CA VAL A 29 -6.55 3.39 -6.97
C VAL A 29 -7.81 3.34 -7.82
N TYR A 30 -8.81 2.56 -7.41
CA TYR A 30 -10.07 2.43 -8.12
C TYR A 30 -11.23 2.98 -7.29
N LYS A 31 -12.17 3.64 -7.95
CA LYS A 31 -13.39 4.15 -7.32
C LYS A 31 -14.61 3.84 -8.19
N ARG A 32 -15.75 3.58 -7.57
CA ARG A 32 -17.03 3.41 -8.27
C ARG A 32 -17.87 4.66 -8.04
N VAL A 33 -18.28 5.31 -9.12
CA VAL A 33 -19.01 6.59 -9.07
C VAL A 33 -20.25 6.50 -9.97
N VAL A 34 -21.33 7.16 -9.55
CA VAL A 34 -22.55 7.30 -10.37
C VAL A 34 -22.30 8.23 -11.55
N LYS A 35 -23.11 8.11 -12.61
CA LYS A 35 -22.92 8.90 -13.84
C LYS A 35 -22.99 10.42 -13.61
N GLN A 36 -23.79 10.88 -12.65
CA GLN A 36 -24.03 12.30 -12.39
C GLN A 36 -22.82 13.00 -11.75
N ASP A 37 -22.07 12.30 -10.90
CA ASP A 37 -20.98 12.88 -10.13
C ASP A 37 -19.61 12.69 -10.79
N LEU A 38 -19.56 12.43 -12.10
CA LEU A 38 -18.31 12.10 -12.79
C LEU A 38 -17.37 13.29 -12.97
N GLN A 39 -17.93 14.48 -13.21
CA GLN A 39 -17.15 15.65 -13.62
C GLN A 39 -16.08 16.06 -12.59
N PRO A 40 -16.39 16.16 -11.27
CA PRO A 40 -15.40 16.52 -10.27
C PRO A 40 -14.20 15.54 -10.22
N PHE A 41 -14.45 14.24 -10.47
CA PHE A 41 -13.37 13.26 -10.48
C PHE A 41 -12.44 13.43 -11.69
N PHE A 42 -12.95 13.86 -12.86
CA PHE A 42 -12.07 14.15 -13.99
C PHE A 42 -11.19 15.37 -13.73
N ASP A 43 -11.73 16.38 -13.07
CA ASP A 43 -10.98 17.59 -12.67
C ASP A 43 -9.88 17.25 -11.64
N GLU A 44 -10.12 16.24 -10.79
CA GLU A 44 -9.12 15.67 -9.86
C GLU A 44 -8.11 14.69 -10.51
N GLY A 45 -8.18 14.47 -11.82
CA GLY A 45 -7.26 13.58 -12.56
C GLY A 45 -7.61 12.09 -12.50
N TRP A 46 -8.87 11.73 -12.24
CA TRP A 46 -9.33 10.35 -12.40
C TRP A 46 -9.65 10.05 -13.86
N GLU A 47 -9.53 8.79 -14.27
CA GLU A 47 -9.82 8.32 -15.63
C GLU A 47 -10.90 7.24 -15.60
N LYS A 48 -11.73 7.17 -16.64
CA LYS A 48 -12.67 6.04 -16.81
C LYS A 48 -11.89 4.77 -17.14
N THR A 49 -12.25 3.66 -16.52
CA THR A 49 -11.83 2.33 -16.97
C THR A 49 -12.78 1.81 -18.05
N GLY A 50 -12.40 0.74 -18.77
CA GLY A 50 -13.29 0.06 -19.71
C GLY A 50 -14.54 -0.57 -19.05
N TYR A 51 -14.56 -0.71 -17.73
CA TYR A 51 -15.67 -1.28 -16.99
C TYR A 51 -16.75 -0.23 -16.70
N ARG A 52 -17.98 -0.49 -17.19
CA ARG A 52 -19.17 0.31 -16.91
C ARG A 52 -20.38 -0.57 -16.59
N SER A 53 -21.19 -0.13 -15.64
CA SER A 53 -22.53 -0.64 -15.38
C SER A 53 -23.56 0.39 -15.85
N LYS A 54 -24.85 0.01 -15.95
CA LYS A 54 -25.93 0.94 -16.35
C LYS A 54 -25.98 2.21 -15.49
N LYS A 55 -25.62 2.10 -14.21
CA LYS A 55 -25.72 3.21 -13.23
C LYS A 55 -24.37 3.77 -12.77
N PHE A 56 -23.28 3.03 -12.96
CA PHE A 56 -21.99 3.35 -12.35
C PHE A 56 -20.84 3.19 -13.34
N PHE A 57 -19.84 4.03 -13.18
CA PHE A 57 -18.56 3.92 -13.84
C PHE A 57 -17.50 3.54 -12.81
N ARG A 58 -16.55 2.70 -13.23
CA ARG A 58 -15.35 2.47 -12.46
C ARG A 58 -14.27 3.41 -12.97
N LEU A 59 -13.78 4.26 -12.08
CA LEU A 59 -12.69 5.19 -12.31
C LEU A 59 -11.40 4.60 -11.76
N ARG A 60 -10.28 5.04 -12.32
CA ARG A 60 -8.93 4.78 -11.81
C ARG A 60 -8.15 6.09 -11.70
N LYS A 61 -7.23 6.17 -10.74
CA LYS A 61 -6.26 7.26 -10.62
C LYS A 61 -4.92 6.66 -10.22
N LEU A 62 -3.83 7.21 -10.72
CA LEU A 62 -2.49 6.78 -10.30
C LEU A 62 -2.33 7.07 -8.80
N LYS A 63 -1.69 6.17 -8.06
CA LYS A 63 -1.34 6.45 -6.65
C LYS A 63 -0.50 7.73 -6.56
N ASP A 64 -0.68 8.47 -5.47
CA ASP A 64 0.16 9.62 -5.17
C ASP A 64 1.63 9.20 -5.07
N VAL A 65 2.54 10.11 -5.45
CA VAL A 65 3.97 9.81 -5.59
C VAL A 65 4.56 9.23 -4.30
N GLY A 66 4.23 9.79 -3.13
CA GLY A 66 4.77 9.33 -1.84
C GLY A 66 4.36 7.88 -1.51
N PRO A 67 3.06 7.60 -1.30
CA PRO A 67 2.59 6.24 -1.04
C PRO A 67 2.92 5.24 -2.16
N GLY A 68 2.88 5.70 -3.41
CA GLY A 68 3.23 4.87 -4.58
C GLY A 68 4.69 4.45 -4.59
N PHE A 69 5.61 5.36 -4.25
CA PHE A 69 7.03 5.06 -4.12
C PHE A 69 7.32 4.10 -2.96
N GLU A 70 6.71 4.32 -1.79
CA GLU A 70 6.82 3.39 -0.66
C GLU A 70 6.32 1.98 -1.05
N ASP A 71 5.19 1.87 -1.74
CA ASP A 71 4.70 0.56 -2.22
C ASP A 71 5.64 -0.09 -3.24
N GLU A 72 6.25 0.70 -4.14
CA GLU A 72 7.19 0.20 -5.13
C GLU A 72 8.48 -0.33 -4.50
N VAL A 73 9.08 0.43 -3.59
CA VAL A 73 10.27 0.01 -2.83
C VAL A 73 9.96 -1.25 -2.01
N TRP A 74 8.78 -1.32 -1.39
CA TRP A 74 8.34 -2.51 -0.66
C TRP A 74 8.25 -3.73 -1.59
N CYS A 75 7.65 -3.56 -2.76
CA CYS A 75 7.58 -4.63 -3.76
C CYS A 75 8.96 -5.05 -4.29
N ILE A 76 9.92 -4.14 -4.38
CA ILE A 76 11.31 -4.45 -4.75
C ILE A 76 11.93 -5.38 -3.70
N PHE A 77 11.83 -5.05 -2.41
CA PHE A 77 12.36 -5.90 -1.34
C PHE A 77 11.72 -7.30 -1.36
N LYS A 78 10.39 -7.40 -1.49
CA LYS A 78 9.75 -8.71 -1.64
C LYS A 78 10.35 -9.53 -2.79
N ARG A 79 10.57 -8.90 -3.96
CA ARG A 79 11.18 -9.57 -5.12
C ARG A 79 12.65 -9.96 -4.91
N MET A 80 13.36 -9.28 -4.02
CA MET A 80 14.74 -9.63 -3.65
C MET A 80 14.82 -10.84 -2.70
N GLY A 81 13.69 -11.33 -2.18
CA GLY A 81 13.63 -12.54 -1.36
C GLY A 81 13.49 -12.30 0.14
N PHE A 82 13.19 -11.06 0.57
CA PHE A 82 12.81 -10.77 1.94
C PHE A 82 11.45 -11.40 2.25
N ASN A 83 11.38 -12.22 3.30
CA ASN A 83 10.22 -13.07 3.62
C ASN A 83 9.44 -12.57 4.84
N GLU A 84 9.99 -11.62 5.56
CA GLU A 84 9.35 -10.95 6.69
C GLU A 84 9.40 -9.45 6.45
N MET A 85 8.25 -8.80 6.33
CA MET A 85 8.17 -7.37 6.04
C MET A 85 7.07 -6.66 6.83
N ASN A 86 7.17 -5.34 7.03
CA ASN A 86 6.08 -4.58 7.63
C ASN A 86 4.78 -4.68 6.81
N LYS A 87 3.66 -4.90 7.49
CA LYS A 87 2.31 -5.07 6.91
C LYS A 87 1.82 -3.83 6.18
N ASP A 88 2.01 -2.67 6.80
CA ASP A 88 1.53 -1.39 6.35
C ASP A 88 2.47 -0.25 6.77
N ASN A 89 2.14 0.96 6.33
CA ASN A 89 2.96 2.15 6.51
C ASN A 89 2.75 2.79 7.90
N ASN A 90 1.94 2.17 8.77
CA ASN A 90 1.73 2.60 10.15
C ASN A 90 2.65 1.85 11.13
N PHE A 91 3.49 0.94 10.63
CA PHE A 91 4.46 0.24 11.46
C PHE A 91 5.51 1.22 12.01
N VAL A 92 5.58 1.33 13.33
CA VAL A 92 6.52 2.21 14.04
C VAL A 92 7.43 1.34 14.90
N ILE A 93 8.74 1.43 14.67
CA ILE A 93 9.72 0.93 15.65
C ILE A 93 9.94 2.05 16.67
N PRO A 94 9.60 1.85 17.95
CA PRO A 94 9.94 2.80 18.98
C PRO A 94 11.47 2.92 19.10
N ARG A 95 12.02 4.08 18.75
CA ARG A 95 13.42 4.43 18.95
C ARG A 95 13.57 5.38 20.14
N HIS A 96 14.64 5.21 20.91
CA HIS A 96 14.96 6.08 22.01
C HIS A 96 15.25 7.50 21.48
N GLY A 97 14.33 8.43 21.68
CA GLY A 97 14.52 9.86 21.38
C GLY A 97 14.03 10.38 20.02
N THR A 98 13.35 9.57 19.19
CA THR A 98 12.78 10.08 17.92
C THR A 98 11.42 9.45 17.58
N ASN A 99 10.41 10.28 17.27
CA ASN A 99 9.08 9.86 16.78
C ASN A 99 9.06 9.71 15.24
N LEU A 100 9.99 8.95 14.66
CA LEU A 100 9.99 8.69 13.21
C LEU A 100 8.89 7.68 12.87
N THR A 101 7.83 8.14 12.20
CA THR A 101 6.61 7.38 11.93
C THR A 101 6.63 6.58 10.62
N LYS A 102 7.65 6.75 9.77
CA LYS A 102 7.75 6.09 8.46
C LYS A 102 9.04 5.30 8.34
N GLN A 103 8.96 3.98 8.46
CA GLN A 103 10.10 3.08 8.34
C GLN A 103 9.71 1.86 7.51
N MET A 104 10.64 1.39 6.69
CA MET A 104 10.53 0.11 5.99
C MET A 104 11.39 -0.90 6.71
N VAL A 105 10.80 -2.04 7.05
CA VAL A 105 11.47 -3.11 7.79
C VAL A 105 11.27 -4.39 7.04
N CYS A 106 12.38 -5.02 6.68
CA CYS A 106 12.42 -6.31 6.02
C CYS A 106 13.56 -7.15 6.62
N VAL A 107 13.30 -8.43 6.86
CA VAL A 107 14.24 -9.43 7.38
C VAL A 107 14.32 -10.61 6.40
#